data_AF-A0A936CSR7-F1
#
_entry.id   AF-A0A936CSR7-F1
#
_cell.length_a   1.000
_cell.length_b   1.000
_cell.length_c   1.000
_cell.angle_alpha   90.00
_cell.angle_beta   90.00
_cell.angle_gamma   90.00
#
_symmetry.space_group_name_H-M   'P 1'
#
loop_
_entity.id
_entity.type
_entity.pdbx_description
1 polymer ?
#
loop_
_entity_poly.entity_id
_entity_poly.type
_entity_poly.pdbx_seq_one_letter_code
_entity_poly.pdbx_strand_id
1 'polypeptide(L)'
;MTSGAKTGPSWLTAVGSPETATVRGYNFGDSGALVAAARQGIGVALGSLVLAGDDLHAGRLLAPLRTAIPAADWVVAMTAGALAKPKIQLFLDWLDQEARITRADLAPWALDAAPPHAIREP
;
A
#
# COMPACT_ATOMS: atom_id res chain seq x y z
N MET A 1 11.49 -11.18 -16.37
CA MET A 1 10.50 -11.12 -15.27
C MET A 1 11.22 -10.77 -13.97
N THR A 2 11.49 -9.49 -13.73
CA THR A 2 12.10 -9.03 -12.47
C THR A 2 10.99 -8.53 -11.56
N SER A 3 10.56 -9.40 -10.64
CA SER A 3 9.82 -9.00 -9.44
C SER A 3 10.75 -8.16 -8.58
N GLY A 4 10.36 -6.93 -8.29
CA GLY A 4 11.16 -6.00 -7.51
C GLY A 4 10.44 -4.67 -7.40
N ALA A 5 9.34 -4.65 -6.64
CA ALA A 5 8.75 -3.38 -6.21
C ALA A 5 9.78 -2.67 -5.31
N LYS A 6 10.57 -1.76 -5.90
CA LYS A 6 11.50 -0.89 -5.17
C LYS A 6 10.70 0.24 -4.53
N THR A 7 9.91 -0.07 -3.51
CA THR A 7 9.06 0.92 -2.81
C THR A 7 9.87 1.78 -1.83
N GLY A 8 10.99 1.25 -1.30
CA GLY A 8 11.86 1.97 -0.36
C GLY A 8 12.48 3.26 -0.94
N PRO A 9 13.15 3.20 -2.10
CA PRO A 9 13.77 4.38 -2.72
C PRO A 9 12.75 5.47 -3.10
N SER A 10 11.58 5.09 -3.63
CA SER A 10 10.56 6.07 -4.04
C SER A 10 9.91 6.79 -2.85
N TRP A 11 9.68 6.10 -1.73
CA TRP A 11 9.15 6.74 -0.52
C TRP A 11 10.18 7.67 0.13
N LEU A 12 11.45 7.28 0.18
CA LEU A 12 12.53 8.13 0.70
C LEU A 12 12.65 9.44 -0.09
N THR A 13 12.59 9.36 -1.42
CA THR A 13 12.55 10.55 -2.28
C THR A 13 11.31 11.40 -1.99
N ALA A 14 10.14 10.77 -1.78
CA ALA A 14 8.90 11.49 -1.48
C ALA A 14 8.94 12.27 -0.15
N VAL A 15 9.68 11.78 0.86
CA VAL A 15 9.88 12.50 2.13
C VAL A 15 11.10 13.45 2.11
N GLY A 16 11.69 13.70 0.94
CA GLY A 16 12.81 14.62 0.78
C GLY A 16 14.16 14.11 1.30
N SER A 17 14.28 12.80 1.54
CA SER A 17 15.55 12.18 1.92
C SER A 17 16.48 12.09 0.70
N PRO A 18 17.80 12.32 0.85
CA PRO A 18 18.74 12.14 -0.25
C PRO A 18 18.69 10.70 -0.77
N GLU A 19 18.77 10.55 -2.10
CA GLU A 19 18.71 9.26 -2.82
C GLU A 19 19.84 8.29 -2.39
N THR A 20 20.89 8.82 -1.76
CA THR A 20 22.02 8.07 -1.18
C THR A 20 21.75 7.51 0.22
N ALA A 21 20.59 7.80 0.82
CA ALA A 21 20.16 7.21 2.08
C ALA A 21 19.99 5.70 1.89
N THR A 22 20.99 4.94 2.32
CA THR A 22 20.94 3.49 2.27
C THR A 22 19.99 2.99 3.35
N VAL A 23 18.84 2.43 2.97
CA VAL A 23 18.00 1.67 3.89
C VAL A 23 18.77 0.41 4.28
N ARG A 24 19.29 0.39 5.51
CA ARG A 24 19.85 -0.83 6.11
C ARG A 24 18.72 -1.56 6.81
N GLY A 25 18.47 -2.81 6.44
CA GLY A 25 17.41 -3.61 7.05
C GLY A 25 17.07 -4.88 6.29
N TYR A 26 16.08 -5.61 6.80
CA TYR A 26 15.56 -6.81 6.17
C TYR A 26 14.61 -6.47 5.03
N ASN A 27 14.88 -7.02 3.85
CA ASN A 27 13.92 -7.03 2.75
C ASN A 27 13.07 -8.28 2.84
N PHE A 28 11.76 -8.08 3.01
CA PHE A 28 10.79 -9.16 2.96
C PHE A 28 10.21 -9.26 1.55
N GLY A 29 10.20 -10.46 0.98
CA GLY A 29 9.55 -10.71 -0.31
C GLY A 29 8.02 -10.74 -0.22
N ASP A 30 7.48 -10.84 1.00
CA ASP A 30 6.06 -10.86 1.31
C ASP A 30 5.69 -9.68 2.24
N SER A 31 4.62 -8.97 1.88
CA SER A 31 4.18 -7.79 2.64
C SER A 31 3.51 -8.15 3.97
N GLY A 32 2.90 -9.34 4.08
CA GLY A 32 2.33 -9.82 5.34
C GLY A 32 3.43 -10.15 6.36
N ALA A 33 4.50 -10.82 5.91
CA ALA A 33 5.67 -11.10 6.73
C ALA A 33 6.35 -9.83 7.24
N LEU A 34 6.42 -8.79 6.40
CA LEU A 34 6.93 -7.47 6.79
C LEU A 34 6.12 -6.86 7.94
N VAL A 35 4.79 -6.82 7.82
CA VAL A 35 3.90 -6.27 8.87
C VAL A 35 3.98 -7.10 10.15
N ALA A 36 4.01 -8.43 10.02
CA ALA A 36 4.16 -9.33 11.16
C ALA A 36 5.48 -9.11 11.92
N ALA A 37 6.58 -8.88 11.21
CA ALA A 37 7.88 -8.58 11.81
C ALA A 37 7.87 -7.24 12.57
N ALA A 38 7.26 -6.20 12.00
CA ALA A 38 7.09 -4.92 12.70
C ALA A 38 6.24 -5.08 13.96
N ARG A 39 5.15 -5.86 13.88
CA ARG A 39 4.28 -6.14 15.05
C ARG A 39 5.01 -6.87 16.17
N GLN A 40 6.02 -7.69 15.84
CA GLN A 40 6.87 -8.37 16.81
C GLN A 40 8.00 -7.48 17.37
N GLY A 41 8.09 -6.22 16.94
CA GLY A 41 9.12 -5.29 17.41
C GLY A 41 10.50 -5.49 16.76
N ILE A 42 10.57 -6.19 15.63
CA ILE A 42 11.84 -6.43 14.90
C ILE A 42 12.38 -5.12 14.27
N GLY A 43 11.51 -4.13 14.03
CA GLY A 43 11.90 -2.82 13.54
C GLY A 43 10.72 -2.02 12.99
N VAL A 44 11.02 -1.04 12.14
CA VAL A 44 10.04 -0.23 11.42
C VAL A 44 9.83 -0.81 10.02
N ALA A 45 8.56 -0.93 9.61
CA ALA A 45 8.19 -1.37 8.28
C ALA A 45 7.68 -0.22 7.42
N LEU A 46 8.13 -0.19 6.16
CA LEU A 46 7.50 0.58 5.09
C LEU A 46 6.65 -0.39 4.26
N GLY A 47 5.33 -0.39 4.46
CA GLY A 47 4.44 -1.40 3.89
C GLY A 47 3.03 -0.88 3.58
N SER A 48 2.15 -1.80 3.20
CA SER A 48 0.76 -1.49 2.84
C SER A 48 -0.07 -1.10 4.07
N LEU A 49 -0.71 0.07 4.02
CA LEU A 49 -1.69 0.49 5.03
C LEU A 49 -2.89 -0.46 5.10
N VAL A 50 -3.28 -1.09 3.99
CA VAL A 50 -4.38 -2.06 3.98
C VAL A 50 -4.05 -3.28 4.84
N LEU A 51 -2.80 -3.72 4.86
CA LEU A 51 -2.37 -4.86 5.68
C LEU A 51 -2.12 -4.47 7.14
N ALA A 52 -1.70 -3.22 7.39
CA ALA A 52 -1.42 -2.73 8.72
C ALA A 52 -2.66 -2.16 9.45
N GLY A 53 -3.77 -1.91 8.74
CA GLY A 53 -4.95 -1.20 9.25
C GLY A 53 -5.47 -1.74 10.58
N ASP A 54 -5.71 -3.04 10.68
CA ASP A 54 -6.20 -3.67 11.91
C ASP A 54 -5.23 -3.52 13.09
N ASP A 55 -3.93 -3.62 12.82
CA ASP A 55 -2.90 -3.46 13.84
C ASP A 55 -2.76 -2.00 14.28
N LEU A 56 -2.96 -1.04 13.37
CA LEU A 56 -2.99 0.41 13.65
C LEU A 56 -4.21 0.78 14.51
N HIS A 57 -5.40 0.30 14.14
CA HIS A 57 -6.62 0.55 14.91
C HIS A 57 -6.59 -0.08 16.30
N ALA A 58 -6.02 -1.28 16.41
CA ALA A 58 -5.85 -1.95 17.69
C ALA A 58 -4.68 -1.40 18.53
N GLY A 59 -3.91 -0.43 18.03
CA GLY A 59 -2.75 0.13 18.72
C GLY A 59 -1.58 -0.84 18.90
N ARG A 60 -1.55 -1.95 18.15
CA ARG A 60 -0.42 -2.89 18.11
C ARG A 60 0.72 -2.37 17.24
N LEU A 61 0.39 -1.56 16.24
CA LEU A 61 1.33 -0.79 15.45
C LEU A 61 1.02 0.70 15.60
N LEU A 62 2.04 1.52 15.39
CA LEU A 62 1.94 2.97 15.31
C LEU A 62 2.55 3.42 13.99
N ALA A 63 1.94 4.42 13.35
CA ALA A 63 2.47 5.06 12.15
C ALA A 63 3.06 6.44 12.51
N PRO A 64 4.36 6.52 12.86
CA PRO A 64 5.00 7.78 13.24
C PRO A 64 5.14 8.74 12.06
N LEU A 65 5.21 8.20 10.84
CA LEU A 65 5.28 8.93 9.59
C LEU A 65 3.98 8.68 8.83
N ARG A 66 3.22 9.74 8.55
CA ARG A 66 1.91 9.67 7.89
C ARG A 66 1.99 10.01 6.40
N THR A 67 3.16 9.78 5.80
CA THR A 67 3.38 9.93 4.37
C THR A 67 3.09 8.60 3.69
N ALA A 68 2.05 8.59 2.86
CA ALA A 68 1.74 7.47 1.99
C ALA A 68 2.09 7.84 0.55
N ILE A 69 2.68 6.91 -0.18
CA ILE A 69 2.80 7.03 -1.64
C ILE A 69 1.85 6.02 -2.30
N PRO A 70 1.30 6.32 -3.48
CA PRO A 70 0.61 5.31 -4.26
C PRO A 70 1.51 4.08 -4.46
N ALA A 71 1.00 2.92 -4.07
CA ALA A 71 1.63 1.63 -4.38
C ALA A 71 1.20 1.17 -5.78
N ALA A 72 1.70 0.00 -6.20
CA ALA A 72 1.26 -0.63 -7.45
C ALA A 72 -0.27 -0.81 -7.48
N ASP A 73 -0.85 -0.67 -8.67
CA ASP A 73 -2.29 -0.81 -8.89
C ASP A 73 -2.76 -2.24 -8.59
N TRP A 74 -3.91 -2.35 -7.93
CA TRP A 74 -4.62 -3.62 -7.77
C TRP A 74 -5.57 -3.81 -8.94
N VAL A 75 -5.59 -5.02 -9.51
CA VAL A 75 -6.43 -5.35 -10.67
C VAL A 75 -7.31 -6.55 -10.36
N VAL A 76 -8.55 -6.51 -10.84
CA VAL A 76 -9.44 -7.67 -10.84
C VAL A 76 -9.30 -8.38 -12.17
N ALA A 77 -8.63 -9.55 -12.14
CA ALA A 77 -8.49 -10.39 -13.32
C ALA A 77 -9.76 -11.21 -13.56
N MET A 78 -10.28 -11.19 -14.78
CA MET A 78 -11.48 -11.94 -15.15
C MET A 78 -11.40 -12.47 -16.58
N THR A 79 -12.11 -13.56 -16.85
CA THR A 79 -12.18 -14.15 -18.20
C THR A 79 -13.03 -13.28 -19.12
N ALA A 80 -12.78 -13.36 -20.43
CA ALA A 80 -13.61 -12.70 -21.43
C ALA A 80 -15.10 -13.06 -21.24
N GLY A 81 -15.97 -12.06 -21.31
CA GLY A 81 -17.43 -12.22 -21.12
C GLY A 81 -17.91 -12.32 -19.67
N ALA A 82 -17.01 -12.35 -18.66
CA ALA A 82 -17.42 -12.36 -17.25
C ALA A 82 -18.24 -11.12 -16.86
N LEU A 83 -17.88 -9.95 -17.40
CA LEU A 83 -18.57 -8.67 -17.21
C LEU A 83 -20.03 -8.67 -17.68
N ALA A 84 -20.44 -9.56 -18.58
CA ALA A 84 -21.83 -9.66 -19.04
C ALA A 84 -22.74 -10.33 -18.00
N LYS A 85 -22.18 -10.97 -16.96
CA LYS A 85 -22.95 -11.66 -15.93
C LYS A 85 -23.40 -10.67 -14.85
N PRO A 86 -24.72 -10.53 -14.58
CA PRO A 86 -25.23 -9.58 -13.58
C PRO A 86 -24.63 -9.78 -12.18
N LYS A 87 -24.36 -11.04 -11.79
CA LYS A 87 -23.72 -11.35 -10.50
C LYS A 87 -22.29 -10.81 -10.39
N ILE A 88 -21.56 -10.75 -11.50
CA ILE A 88 -20.20 -10.21 -11.52
C ILE A 88 -20.25 -8.69 -11.41
N GLN A 89 -21.16 -8.03 -12.12
CA GLN A 89 -21.35 -6.58 -11.98
C GLN A 89 -21.70 -6.20 -10.54
N LEU A 90 -22.66 -6.91 -9.94
CA LEU A 90 -23.05 -6.69 -8.54
C LEU A 90 -21.86 -6.85 -7.57
N PHE A 91 -21.01 -7.85 -7.80
CA PHE A 91 -19.80 -8.05 -6.99
C PHE A 91 -18.77 -6.92 -7.19
N LEU A 92 -18.57 -6.45 -8.42
CA LEU A 92 -17.65 -5.34 -8.71
C LEU A 92 -18.13 -4.03 -8.09
N ASP A 93 -19.43 -3.75 -8.15
CA ASP A 93 -20.03 -2.57 -7.52
C ASP A 93 -19.84 -2.60 -6.01
N TRP A 94 -20.10 -3.75 -5.38
CA TRP A 94 -19.83 -3.95 -3.96
C TRP A 94 -18.33 -3.81 -3.64
N LEU A 95 -17.44 -4.40 -4.45
CA LEU A 95 -16.01 -4.33 -4.22
C LEU A 95 -15.46 -2.90 -4.30
N ASP A 96 -15.96 -2.09 -5.25
CA ASP A 96 -15.62 -0.66 -5.34
C ASP A 96 -16.10 0.10 -4.10
N GLN A 97 -17.32 -0.19 -3.62
CA GLN A 97 -17.84 0.39 -2.40
C GLN A 97 -16.97 0.05 -1.19
N GLU A 98 -16.60 -1.22 -1.00
CA GLU A 98 -15.71 -1.64 0.10
C GLU A 98 -14.32 -1.00 -0.02
N ALA A 99 -13.78 -0.88 -1.23
CA ALA A 99 -12.49 -0.23 -1.46
C ALA A 99 -12.54 1.26 -1.11
N ARG A 100 -13.66 1.95 -1.37
CA ARG A 100 -13.86 3.34 -0.96
C ARG A 100 -13.97 3.47 0.56
N ILE A 101 -14.74 2.61 1.21
CA ILE A 101 -14.86 2.57 2.68
C ILE A 101 -13.48 2.36 3.31
N THR A 102 -12.75 1.34 2.86
CA THR A 102 -11.41 1.00 3.36
C THR A 102 -10.44 2.18 3.18
N ARG A 103 -10.46 2.87 2.02
CA ARG A 103 -9.60 4.02 1.79
C ARG A 103 -9.95 5.20 2.70
N ALA A 104 -11.23 5.43 2.96
CA ALA A 104 -11.68 6.49 3.87
C ALA A 104 -11.26 6.19 5.32
N ASP A 105 -11.41 4.94 5.76
CA ASP A 105 -10.98 4.47 7.09
C ASP A 105 -9.47 4.62 7.30
N LEU A 106 -8.67 4.32 6.27
CA LEU A 106 -7.22 4.43 6.32
C LEU A 106 -6.68 5.85 6.07
N ALA A 107 -7.52 6.80 5.63
CA ALA A 107 -7.10 8.16 5.29
C ALA A 107 -6.37 8.92 6.41
N PRO A 108 -6.73 8.79 7.71
CA PRO A 108 -6.00 9.45 8.80
C PRO A 108 -4.53 9.02 8.90
N TRP A 109 -4.18 7.85 8.36
CA TRP A 109 -2.82 7.31 8.35
C TRP A 109 -2.02 7.69 7.08
N ALA A 110 -2.65 8.42 6.15
CA ALA A 110 -2.11 8.78 4.83
C ALA A 110 -2.25 10.29 4.55
N LEU A 111 -1.79 11.13 5.49
CA LEU A 111 -1.98 12.59 5.45
C LEU A 111 -1.21 13.28 4.32
N ASP A 112 0.00 12.82 4.00
CA ASP A 112 0.86 13.43 2.95
C ASP A 112 0.87 12.59 1.68
N ALA A 113 -0.31 12.19 1.20
CA ALA A 113 -0.43 11.44 -0.04
C ALA A 113 0.06 12.28 -1.24
N ALA A 114 1.16 11.86 -1.87
CA ALA A 114 1.57 12.43 -3.15
C ALA A 114 0.43 12.21 -4.19
N PRO A 115 0.07 13.21 -5.01
CA PRO A 115 -1.07 13.11 -5.91
C PRO A 115 -0.89 11.95 -6.90
N PRO A 116 -1.93 11.16 -7.16
CA PRO A 116 -1.86 10.00 -8.03
C PRO A 116 -1.87 10.44 -9.50
N HIS A 117 -0.72 10.87 -10.06
CA HIS A 117 -0.36 10.88 -11.50
C HIS A 117 0.85 11.80 -11.86
N ALA A 118 1.74 12.18 -10.94
CA ALA A 118 2.98 12.89 -11.31
C ALA A 118 4.02 11.95 -11.95
N ILE A 119 3.63 11.17 -12.97
CA ILE A 119 4.55 10.60 -13.93
C ILE A 119 4.82 11.72 -14.94
N ARG A 120 6.03 12.30 -14.85
CA ARG A 120 6.62 13.02 -15.98
C ARG A 120 6.75 12.02 -17.13
N GLU A 121 5.96 12.20 -18.18
CA GLU A 121 6.29 11.64 -19.50
C GLU A 121 7.61 12.28 -19.99
N PRO A 122 8.46 11.55 -20.72
CA PRO A 122 9.70 12.06 -21.32
C PRO A 122 9.47 13.10 -22.42
#